data_AF-A0A3M1X2C0-F1
#
_entry.id   AF-A0A3M1X2C0-F1
#
_cell.length_a   1.000
_cell.length_b   1.000
_cell.length_c   1.000
_cell.angle_alpha   90.00
_cell.angle_beta   90.00
_cell.angle_gamma   90.00
#
_symmetry.space_group_name_H-M   'P 1'
#
loop_
_entity.id
_entity.type
_entity.pdbx_description
1 polymer ?
#
loop_
_entity_poly.entity_id
_entity_poly.type
_entity_poly.pdbx_seq_one_letter_code
_entity_poly.pdbx_strand_id
1 'polypeptide(L)' 'MKVRVNDDGVVIPRHLLGGAAEVEIRKENGIVVVIPLPADDPILDLGSQPVSSGLPDASAAHDRYLYDDAG' A
#
# COMPACT_ATOMS: atom_id res chain seq x y z
N MET A 1 5.96 -28.80 4.66
CA MET A 1 6.16 -29.18 3.24
C MET A 1 7.65 -29.06 2.93
N LYS A 2 8.22 -29.99 2.14
CA LYS A 2 9.59 -29.88 1.61
C LYS A 2 9.49 -29.87 0.09
N VAL A 3 10.08 -28.88 -0.58
CA VAL A 3 10.04 -28.71 -2.04
C VAL A 3 11.49 -28.64 -2.54
N ARG A 4 11.74 -29.22 -3.72
CA ARG A 4 13.05 -29.12 -4.38
C ARG A 4 13.19 -27.73 -5.01
N VAL A 5 14.35 -27.13 -4.84
CA VAL A 5 14.74 -25.91 -5.56
C VAL A 5 15.19 -26.31 -6.97
N ASN A 6 14.64 -25.68 -8.00
CA ASN A 6 15.09 -25.82 -9.39
C ASN A 6 15.80 -24.54 -9.84
N ASP A 7 16.20 -24.47 -11.12
CA ASP A 7 16.92 -23.32 -11.68
C ASP A 7 16.11 -22.01 -11.58
N ASP A 8 14.78 -22.11 -11.53
CA ASP A 8 13.85 -20.99 -11.36
C ASP A 8 13.51 -20.70 -9.89
N GLY A 9 14.06 -21.47 -8.94
CA GLY A 9 13.83 -21.32 -7.50
C GLY A 9 12.82 -22.31 -6.92
N VAL A 10 11.83 -21.79 -6.17
CA VAL A 10 10.78 -22.59 -5.52
C VAL A 10 9.42 -22.04 -5.88
N VAL A 11 8.51 -22.91 -6.33
CA VAL A 11 7.12 -22.55 -6.60
C VAL A 11 6.32 -22.57 -5.31
N ILE A 12 5.67 -21.44 -4.97
CA ILE A 12 4.71 -21.34 -3.87
C ILE A 12 3.30 -21.49 -4.46
N PRO A 13 2.54 -22.55 -4.10
CA PRO A 13 1.18 -22.73 -4.58
C PRO A 13 0.25 -21.54 -4.24
N ARG A 14 -0.53 -21.06 -5.21
CA ARG A 14 -1.41 -19.88 -5.07
C ARG A 14 -2.40 -19.96 -3.91
N HIS A 15 -2.90 -21.17 -3.58
CA HIS A 15 -3.83 -21.35 -2.47
C HIS A 15 -3.19 -21.05 -1.10
N LEU A 16 -1.86 -21.12 -0.98
CA LEU A 16 -1.14 -20.71 0.24
C LEU A 16 -1.03 -19.18 0.38
N LEU A 17 -1.27 -18.44 -0.70
CA LEU A 17 -1.24 -16.98 -0.75
C LEU A 17 -2.64 -16.35 -0.62
N GLY A 18 -3.65 -17.13 -0.22
CA GLY A 18 -5.00 -16.62 0.03
C GLY A 18 -5.71 -16.03 -1.19
N GLY A 19 -5.25 -16.32 -2.41
CA GLY A 19 -5.81 -15.76 -3.64
C GLY A 19 -5.34 -14.34 -3.98
N ALA A 20 -4.38 -13.78 -3.25
CA ALA A 20 -3.83 -12.45 -3.51
C ALA A 20 -3.31 -12.30 -4.95
N ALA A 21 -3.53 -11.11 -5.51
CA ALA A 21 -3.02 -10.73 -6.83
C ALA A 21 -1.53 -10.38 -6.79
N GLU A 22 -1.10 -9.77 -5.68
CA GLU A 22 0.26 -9.31 -5.46
C GLU A 22 0.79 -9.77 -4.11
N VAL A 23 2.11 -9.87 -4.01
CA VAL A 23 2.82 -10.22 -2.78
C VAL A 23 4.04 -9.31 -2.63
N GLU A 24 4.33 -8.94 -1.40
CA GLU A 24 5.62 -8.35 -1.05
C GLU A 24 6.61 -9.46 -0.68
N ILE A 25 7.81 -9.42 -1.24
CA ILE A 25 8.88 -10.39 -0.95
C ILE A 25 10.04 -9.66 -0.27
N ARG A 26 10.34 -10.06 0.97
CA ARG A 26 11.46 -9.53 1.75
C ARG A 26 12.46 -10.63 2.08
N LYS A 27 13.75 -10.27 2.10
CA LYS A 27 14.82 -11.16 2.54
C LYS A 27 15.46 -10.58 3.81
N GLU A 28 15.29 -11.27 4.92
CA GLU A 28 15.76 -10.82 6.23
C GLU A 28 16.40 -12.00 6.98
N ASN A 29 17.63 -11.84 7.47
CA ASN A 29 18.30 -12.83 8.32
C ASN A 29 18.34 -14.28 7.76
N GLY A 30 18.45 -14.43 6.43
CA GLY A 30 18.44 -15.74 5.77
C GLY A 30 17.04 -16.34 5.57
N ILE A 31 15.99 -15.61 5.91
CA ILE A 31 14.59 -15.96 5.71
C ILE A 31 14.04 -15.14 4.54
N VAL A 32 13.25 -15.78 3.68
CA VAL A 32 12.43 -15.09 2.69
C VAL A 32 11.01 -15.05 3.22
N VAL A 33 10.49 -13.83 3.42
CA VAL A 33 9.11 -13.58 3.86
C VAL A 33 8.30 -13.17 2.63
N VAL A 34 7.17 -13.85 2.42
CA VAL A 34 6.22 -13.54 1.36
C VAL A 34 4.92 -13.11 2.02
N ILE A 35 4.54 -11.85 1.82
CA ILE A 35 3.38 -11.23 2.47
C ILE A 35 2.34 -10.94 1.38
N PRO A 36 1.17 -11.59 1.40
CA PRO A 36 0.07 -11.25 0.49
C PRO A 36 -0.35 -9.78 0.68
N LEU A 37 -0.44 -9.04 -0.42
CA LEU A 37 -0.96 -7.68 -0.39
C LEU A 37 -2.48 -7.70 -0.57
N PRO A 38 -3.22 -6.77 0.07
CA PRO A 38 -4.63 -6.55 -0.23
C PRO A 38 -4.81 -6.28 -1.72
N ALA A 39 -5.89 -6.78 -2.31
CA ALA A 39 -6.19 -6.54 -3.73
C ALA A 39 -6.48 -5.07 -4.02
N ASP A 40 -7.06 -4.36 -3.05
CA ASP A 40 -7.46 -2.97 -3.17
C ASP A 40 -6.73 -2.15 -2.10
N ASP A 41 -5.98 -1.13 -2.53
CA ASP A 41 -5.38 -0.14 -1.63
C ASP A 41 -6.38 1.03 -1.46
N PRO A 42 -6.95 1.25 -0.26
CA PRO A 42 -7.90 2.33 -0.01
C PRO A 42 -7.34 3.72 -0.32
N ILE A 43 -6.01 3.90 -0.35
CA ILE A 43 -5.38 5.15 -0.76
C ILE A 43 -5.68 5.47 -2.22
N LEU A 44 -5.77 4.46 -3.09
CA LEU A 44 -6.09 4.66 -4.51
C LEU A 44 -7.54 5.13 -4.72
N ASP A 45 -8.43 4.81 -3.77
CA ASP A 45 -9.81 5.28 -3.74
C ASP A 45 -10.00 6.60 -2.98
N LEU A 46 -8.93 7.19 -2.44
CA LEU A 46 -9.02 8.45 -1.71
C LEU A 46 -9.47 9.59 -2.64
N GLY A 47 -10.56 10.26 -2.27
CA GLY A 47 -11.14 11.33 -3.08
C GLY A 47 -12.04 10.85 -4.22
N SER A 48 -12.27 9.54 -4.37
CA SER A 48 -13.27 8.98 -5.30
C SER A 48 -14.71 9.41 -4.95
N GLN A 49 -14.97 9.67 -3.67
CA GLN A 49 -16.26 10.16 -3.14
C GLN A 49 -16.06 11.38 -2.25
N PRO A 50 -15.80 12.57 -2.82
CA PRO A 50 -15.61 13.78 -2.05
C PRO A 50 -16.95 14.29 -1.48
N VAL A 51 -16.91 14.82 -0.26
CA VAL A 51 -18.08 15.41 0.39
C VAL A 51 -18.11 16.91 0.09
N SER A 52 -19.22 17.41 -0.47
CA SER A 52 -19.40 18.85 -0.69
C SER A 52 -19.77 19.53 0.63
N SER A 53 -18.83 20.27 1.23
CA SER A 53 -19.05 20.95 2.52
C SER A 53 -19.64 22.36 2.38
N GLY A 54 -19.73 22.91 1.16
CA GLY A 54 -20.21 24.28 0.91
C GLY A 54 -19.32 25.39 1.51
N LEU A 55 -18.24 25.01 2.19
CA LEU A 55 -17.23 25.89 2.73
C LEU A 55 -16.07 25.98 1.73
N PRO A 56 -15.41 27.14 1.60
CA PRO A 56 -14.14 27.23 0.90
C PRO A 56 -13.18 26.20 1.50
N ASP A 57 -12.50 25.42 0.66
CA ASP A 57 -11.57 24.43 1.16
C ASP A 57 -10.38 25.09 1.89
N ALA A 58 -9.64 24.30 2.65
CA ALA A 58 -8.45 24.79 3.35
C ALA A 58 -7.36 25.30 2.38
N SER A 59 -7.43 24.96 1.08
CA SER A 59 -6.53 25.48 0.06
C SER A 59 -6.77 26.97 -0.21
N ALA A 60 -8.02 27.44 -0.05
CA ALA A 60 -8.38 28.84 -0.26
C ALA A 60 -7.74 29.83 0.74
N ALA A 61 -7.29 29.35 1.90
CA ALA A 61 -6.59 30.14 2.92
C ALA A 61 -5.19 29.60 3.23
N HIS A 62 -4.64 28.74 2.37
CA HIS A 62 -3.39 28.03 2.61
C HIS A 62 -2.23 28.97 2.93
N ASP A 63 -2.14 30.09 2.22
CA ASP A 63 -1.11 31.12 2.43
C ASP A 63 -1.15 31.70 3.84
N ARG A 64 -2.34 31.89 4.44
CA ARG A 64 -2.46 32.38 5.81
C ARG A 64 -1.80 31.41 6.80
N TYR A 65 -1.99 30.11 6.64
CA TYR A 65 -1.46 29.11 7.56
C TYR A 65 0.03 28.81 7.37
N LEU A 66 0.58 29.14 6.19
CA LEU A 66 2.02 28.96 5.92
C LEU A 66 2.84 30.20 6.29
N TYR A 67 2.24 31.39 6.29
CA TYR A 67 2.97 32.65 6.45
C TYR A 67 2.59 33.46 7.71
N ASP A 68 1.55 33.10 8.48
CA ASP A 68 1.32 33.67 9.83
C ASP A 68 2.14 32.92 10.90
N ASP A 69 3.45 33.20 10.95
CA ASP A 69 4.18 33.49 12.21
C ASP A 69 5.62 33.93 11.88
N ALA A 70 5.77 35.21 11.57
CA ALA A 70 7.01 35.97 11.70
C ALA A 70 6.68 37.44 11.97
N GLY A 71 6.01 37.71 13.10
CA GLY A 71 5.71 39.05 13.61
C GLY A 71 5.87 39.11 15.12
#